data_AF-B4VXY4-F1
#
_entry.id   AF-B4VXY4-F1
#
_cell.length_a   1.000
_cell.length_b   1.000
_cell.length_c   1.000
_cell.angle_alpha   90.00
_cell.angle_beta   90.00
_cell.angle_gamma   90.00
#
_symmetry.space_group_name_H-M   'P 1'
#
loop_
_entity.id
_entity.type
_entity.pdbx_description
1 polymer ?
#
loop_
_entity_poly.entity_id
_entity_poly.type
_entity_poly.pdbx_seq_one_letter_code
_entity_poly.pdbx_strand_id
1 'polypeptide(L)' 'MAEVLEFLATLPTPEEIIALRPSPALQTQIQTLLEKNRTVGLTPDEEKIWQSYEYLEHLVRMAKAKALLR' A
#
# COMPACT_ATOMS: atom_id res chain seq x y z
N MET A 1 -4.10 -2.66 5.60
CA MET A 1 -4.67 -2.97 4.27
C MET A 1 -6.03 -2.31 4.10
N ALA A 2 -6.98 -2.59 5.01
CA ALA A 2 -8.31 -1.97 5.00
C ALA A 2 -8.26 -0.42 5.00
N GLU A 3 -7.37 0.18 5.81
CA GLU A 3 -7.27 1.64 5.95
C GLU A 3 -7.13 2.42 4.63
N VAL A 4 -6.37 1.89 3.66
CA VAL A 4 -6.18 2.56 2.36
C VAL A 4 -7.44 2.46 1.49
N LEU A 5 -8.10 1.30 1.49
CA LEU A 5 -9.35 1.11 0.75
C LEU A 5 -10.48 1.91 1.39
N GLU A 6 -10.54 1.96 2.72
CA GLU A 6 -11.47 2.79 3.48
C GLU A 6 -11.28 4.28 3.17
N PHE A 7 -10.01 4.75 3.11
CA PHE A 7 -9.70 6.10 2.67
C PHE A 7 -10.16 6.37 1.23
N LEU A 8 -9.90 5.46 0.28
CA LEU A 8 -10.34 5.66 -1.10
C LEU A 8 -11.89 5.65 -1.23
N ALA A 9 -12.57 4.90 -0.36
CA ALA A 9 -14.03 4.84 -0.33
C ALA A 9 -14.69 6.14 0.16
N THR A 10 -13.96 7.05 0.82
CA THR A 10 -14.49 8.37 1.22
C THR A 10 -14.58 9.36 0.06
N LEU A 11 -14.17 8.96 -1.15
CA LEU A 11 -14.07 9.82 -2.34
C LEU A 11 -13.19 11.07 -2.09
N PRO A 12 -11.92 10.87 -1.68
CA PRO A 12 -11.01 11.97 -1.36
C PRO A 12 -10.73 12.86 -2.57
N THR A 13 -10.34 14.10 -2.30
CA THR A 13 -9.92 15.05 -3.35
C THR A 13 -8.63 14.59 -4.03
N PRO A 14 -8.32 15.08 -5.25
CA PRO A 14 -7.05 14.80 -5.91
C PRO A 14 -5.82 15.12 -5.05
N GLU A 15 -5.85 16.23 -4.31
CA GLU A 15 -4.77 16.65 -3.41
C GLU A 15 -4.57 15.64 -2.27
N GLU A 16 -5.65 15.17 -1.66
CA GLU A 16 -5.62 14.14 -0.62
C GLU A 16 -5.12 12.78 -1.16
N ILE A 17 -5.52 12.40 -2.38
CA ILE A 17 -5.03 11.19 -3.05
C ILE A 17 -3.52 11.27 -3.30
N ILE A 18 -3.03 12.42 -3.76
CA ILE A 18 -1.59 12.64 -3.97
C ILE A 18 -0.83 12.55 -2.63
N ALA A 19 -1.40 13.13 -1.57
CA ALA A 19 -0.85 13.13 -0.23
C ALA A 19 -0.94 11.77 0.48
N LEU A 20 -1.76 10.83 0.01
CA LEU A 20 -1.94 9.50 0.60
C LEU A 20 -0.60 8.80 0.83
N ARG A 21 -0.38 8.35 2.05
CA ARG A 21 0.77 7.52 2.45
C ARG A 21 0.29 6.38 3.34
N PRO A 22 1.00 5.24 3.35
CA PRO A 22 0.71 4.17 4.29
C PRO A 22 0.82 4.67 5.74
N SER A 23 -0.04 4.14 6.62
CA SER A 23 0.04 4.41 8.05
C SER A 23 1.40 3.95 8.62
N PRO A 24 1.91 4.53 9.72
CA PRO A 24 3.19 4.10 10.31
C PRO A 24 3.23 2.60 10.65
N ALA A 25 2.09 2.04 11.08
CA ALA A 25 1.95 0.61 11.34
C ALA A 25 2.10 -0.22 10.06
N LEU A 26 1.42 0.18 8.99
CA LEU A 26 1.52 -0.46 7.69
C LEU A 26 2.95 -0.35 7.11
N GLN A 27 3.58 0.82 7.24
CA GLN A 27 4.96 1.02 6.81
C GLN A 27 5.91 0.09 7.55
N THR A 28 5.75 -0.07 8.86
CA THR A 28 6.56 -0.99 9.67
C THR A 28 6.39 -2.44 9.23
N GLN A 29 5.15 -2.88 8.96
CA GLN A 29 4.88 -4.23 8.46
C GLN A 29 5.56 -4.49 7.11
N ILE A 30 5.45 -3.56 6.17
CA ILE A 30 6.10 -3.67 4.85
C ILE A 30 7.62 -3.76 5.00
N GLN A 31 8.22 -2.92 5.85
CA GLN A 31 9.67 -2.92 6.10
C GLN A 31 10.13 -4.26 6.70
N THR A 32 9.39 -4.82 7.66
CA THR A 32 9.68 -6.12 8.25
C THR A 32 9.65 -7.25 7.22
N LEU A 33 8.62 -7.27 6.35
CA LEU A 33 8.53 -8.28 5.29
C LEU A 33 9.66 -8.12 4.26
N LEU A 34 10.02 -6.90 3.88
CA LEU A 34 11.13 -6.63 2.98
C LEU A 34 12.47 -7.11 3.54
N GLU A 35 12.76 -6.78 4.80
CA GLU A 35 13.99 -7.22 5.47
C GLU A 35 14.05 -8.76 5.55
N LYS A 36 12.92 -9.39 5.89
CA LYS A 36 12.82 -10.84 5.97
C LYS A 36 13.01 -11.50 4.60
N ASN A 37 12.35 -10.99 3.57
CA ASN A 37 12.47 -11.48 2.20
C ASN A 37 13.91 -11.45 1.70
N ARG A 38 14.66 -10.38 2.03
CA ARG A 38 16.09 -10.22 1.67
C ARG A 38 17.04 -11.16 2.40
N THR A 39 16.68 -11.64 3.58
CA THR A 39 17.60 -12.38 4.47
C THR A 39 17.32 -13.87 4.49
N VAL A 40 16.07 -14.26 4.76
CA VAL A 40 15.67 -15.66 4.98
C VAL A 40 14.53 -16.11 4.09
N GLY A 41 13.90 -15.19 3.35
CA GLY A 41 12.71 -15.44 2.54
C GLY A 41 11.41 -15.33 3.34
N LEU A 42 10.29 -15.29 2.61
CA LEU A 42 8.95 -15.22 3.20
C LEU A 42 8.36 -16.63 3.35
N THR A 43 7.55 -16.82 4.39
CA THR A 43 6.69 -18.00 4.50
C THR A 43 5.54 -17.92 3.50
N PRO A 44 4.84 -19.03 3.19
CA PRO A 44 3.70 -18.99 2.28
C PRO A 44 2.58 -18.02 2.70
N ASP A 45 2.37 -17.82 3.99
CA ASP A 45 1.35 -16.87 4.48
C ASP A 45 1.85 -15.42 4.43
N GLU A 46 3.12 -15.18 4.67
CA GLU A 46 3.73 -13.86 4.47
C GLU A 46 3.77 -13.46 3.00
N GLU A 47 3.98 -14.43 2.10
CA GLU A 47 3.91 -14.20 0.66
C GLU A 47 2.50 -13.76 0.24
N LYS A 48 1.43 -14.39 0.75
CA LYS A 48 0.05 -13.93 0.50
C LYS A 48 -0.19 -12.49 0.97
N ILE A 49 0.38 -12.13 2.13
CA ILE A 49 0.31 -10.77 2.66
C ILE A 49 1.08 -9.82 1.73
N TRP A 50 2.27 -10.22 1.28
CA TRP A 50 3.10 -9.46 0.36
C TRP A 50 2.39 -9.19 -0.98
N GLN A 51 1.81 -10.21 -1.60
CA GLN A 51 1.00 -10.09 -2.82
C GLN A 51 -0.17 -9.11 -2.64
N SER A 52 -0.78 -9.09 -1.46
CA SER A 52 -1.85 -8.14 -1.14
C SER A 52 -1.33 -6.69 -1.10
N TYR A 53 -0.13 -6.46 -0.55
CA TYR A 53 0.53 -5.15 -0.57
C TYR A 53 0.92 -4.71 -1.97
N GLU A 54 1.44 -5.60 -2.81
CA GLU A 54 1.78 -5.29 -4.21
C GLU A 54 0.53 -4.83 -4.98
N TYR A 55 -0.58 -5.56 -4.83
CA TYR A 55 -1.84 -5.17 -5.45
C TYR A 55 -2.33 -3.80 -4.96
N LEU A 56 -2.26 -3.54 -3.65
CA LEU A 56 -2.69 -2.26 -3.08
C LEU A 56 -1.80 -1.10 -3.57
N GLU A 57 -0.47 -1.31 -3.64
CA GLU A 57 0.47 -0.31 -4.15
C GLU A 57 0.13 0.08 -5.59
N HIS A 58 -0.15 -0.90 -6.45
CA HIS A 58 -0.54 -0.64 -7.83
C HIS A 58 -1.81 0.21 -7.91
N LEU A 59 -2.82 -0.08 -7.09
CA LEU A 59 -4.04 0.73 -7.03
C LEU A 59 -3.74 2.17 -6.60
N VAL A 60 -2.95 2.36 -5.54
CA VAL A 60 -2.56 3.69 -5.06
C VAL A 60 -1.78 4.46 -6.12
N ARG A 61 -0.84 3.80 -6.81
CA ARG A 61 -0.07 4.41 -7.90
C ARG A 61 -0.97 4.88 -9.04
N MET A 62 -1.94 4.06 -9.44
CA MET A 62 -2.93 4.43 -10.46
C MET A 62 -3.82 5.59 -10.01
N ALA A 63 -4.28 5.57 -8.75
CA ALA A 63 -5.09 6.66 -8.19
C ALA A 63 -4.32 7.99 -8.20
N LYS A 64 -3.06 7.99 -7.77
CA LYS A 64 -2.19 9.18 -7.80
C LYS A 64 -1.93 9.67 -9.21
N ALA A 65 -1.65 8.77 -10.15
CA ALA A 65 -1.45 9.14 -11.54
C ALA A 65 -2.70 9.83 -12.13
N LYS A 66 -3.90 9.30 -11.85
CA LYS A 66 -5.17 9.93 -12.26
C LYS A 66 -5.42 11.27 -11.58
N ALA A 67 -5.09 11.39 -10.29
CA ALA A 67 -5.26 12.63 -9.54
C ALA A 67 -4.34 13.76 -10.06
N LEU A 68 -3.13 13.43 -10.51
CA LEU A 68 -2.20 14.39 -11.12
C LEU A 68 -2.62 14.89 -12.51
N LEU A 69 -3.50 14.17 -13.20
CA LEU A 69 -4.03 14.54 -14.51
C LEU A 69 -5.32 15.37 -14.43
N ARG A 70 -5.83 15.61 -13.22
CA ARG A 70 -7.06 16.35 -12.95
C ARG A 70 -6.78 17.81 -12.65
#